data_AF-A0A0Q9IUQ0-F1
#
_entry.id   AF-A0A0Q9IUQ0-F1
#
_cell.length_a   1.000
_cell.length_b   1.000
_cell.length_c   1.000
_cell.angle_alpha   90.00
_cell.angle_beta   90.00
_cell.angle_gamma   90.00
#
_symmetry.space_group_name_H-M   'P 1'
#
loop_
_entity.id
_entity.type
_entity.pdbx_description
1 polymer ?
#
loop_
_entity_poly.entity_id
_entity_poly.type
_entity_poly.pdbx_seq_one_letter_code
_entity_poly.pdbx_strand_id
1 'polypeptide(L)'
;MSQPAAAAAQLPNGASSVNEVYGDWTVDCRITDGQKLCLLTQSQGDSRTNQRVFAIELRAPKDGRAEGTILMPFGLKLENGAVLKLDQKDLGQGLRFSTCVPSGCLLPISFPTVATDAMKSGKTLTAAALNLSNNDVVSFNIALSGFGPALDRLAQLAN
;
A
#
# COMPACT_ATOMS: atom_id res chain seq x y z
N MET A 1 -26.16 -32.71 16.06
CA MET A 1 -24.82 -32.14 16.36
C MET A 1 -24.86 -30.70 15.90
N SER A 2 -25.03 -29.76 16.82
CA SER A 2 -25.15 -28.33 16.51
C SER A 2 -23.74 -27.74 16.37
N GLN A 3 -23.40 -27.27 15.17
CA GLN A 3 -22.12 -26.62 14.87
C GLN A 3 -22.13 -25.21 15.51
N PRO A 4 -21.04 -24.75 16.16
CA PRO A 4 -20.97 -23.37 16.62
C PRO A 4 -20.97 -22.45 15.40
N ALA A 5 -21.90 -21.49 15.35
CA ALA A 5 -21.87 -20.43 14.35
C ALA A 5 -20.54 -19.67 14.49
N ALA A 6 -19.72 -19.67 13.45
CA ALA A 6 -18.55 -18.80 13.39
C ALA A 6 -19.02 -17.35 13.61
N ALA A 7 -18.41 -16.65 14.57
CA ALA A 7 -18.70 -15.25 14.81
C ALA A 7 -18.51 -14.49 13.48
N ALA A 8 -19.58 -13.86 12.99
CA ALA A 8 -19.51 -13.07 11.76
C ALA A 8 -18.47 -11.97 11.94
N ALA A 9 -17.60 -11.77 10.95
CA ALA A 9 -16.67 -10.65 10.97
C ALA A 9 -17.47 -9.35 11.14
N GLN A 10 -17.09 -8.53 12.12
CA GLN A 10 -17.76 -7.28 12.45
C GLN A 10 -16.78 -6.10 12.35
N LEU A 11 -17.26 -4.99 11.79
CA LEU A 11 -16.60 -3.68 11.86
C LEU A 11 -17.30 -2.83 12.93
N PRO A 12 -16.68 -1.71 13.37
CA PRO A 12 -17.28 -0.84 14.37
C PRO A 12 -18.73 -0.49 14.05
N ASN A 13 -19.57 -0.48 15.09
CA ASN A 13 -20.99 -0.15 15.01
C ASN A 13 -21.81 -1.05 14.05
N GLY A 14 -21.31 -2.25 13.69
CA GLY A 14 -22.00 -3.17 12.79
C GLY A 14 -21.93 -2.77 11.32
N ALA A 15 -21.00 -1.90 10.93
CA ALA A 15 -20.81 -1.49 9.55
C ALA A 15 -20.36 -2.67 8.66
N SER A 16 -20.73 -2.63 7.38
CA SER A 16 -20.21 -3.56 6.35
C SER A 16 -18.92 -3.05 5.69
N SER A 17 -18.66 -1.74 5.80
CA SER A 17 -17.45 -1.08 5.33
C SER A 17 -17.10 0.16 6.16
N VAL A 18 -15.80 0.46 6.25
CA VAL A 18 -15.23 1.68 6.84
C VAL A 18 -14.29 2.29 5.80
N ASN A 19 -14.45 3.59 5.54
CA ASN A 19 -13.57 4.36 4.66
C ASN A 19 -13.21 5.67 5.37
N GLU A 20 -11.96 5.82 5.78
CA GLU A 20 -11.48 6.91 6.63
C GLU A 20 -10.21 7.53 6.01
N VAL A 21 -10.15 8.86 5.96
CA VAL A 21 -9.02 9.60 5.38
C VAL A 21 -8.16 10.22 6.47
N TYR A 22 -6.85 10.05 6.34
CA TYR A 22 -5.82 10.53 7.26
C TYR A 22 -4.70 11.19 6.44
N GLY A 23 -4.77 12.52 6.28
CA GLY A 23 -3.84 13.23 5.41
C GLY A 23 -3.92 12.68 3.98
N ASP A 24 -2.82 12.14 3.48
CA ASP A 24 -2.72 11.58 2.12
C ASP A 24 -3.10 10.09 2.04
N TRP A 25 -3.50 9.49 3.16
CA TRP A 25 -3.77 8.06 3.25
C TRP A 25 -5.25 7.76 3.49
N THR A 26 -5.75 6.68 2.90
CA THR A 26 -7.11 6.19 3.12
C THR A 26 -7.08 4.79 3.70
N VAL A 27 -7.74 4.60 4.84
CA VAL A 27 -8.04 3.30 5.43
C VAL A 27 -9.37 2.82 4.85
N ASP A 28 -9.35 1.68 4.17
CA ASP A 28 -10.53 1.01 3.61
C ASP A 28 -10.63 -0.39 4.20
N CYS A 29 -11.70 -0.63 4.97
CA CYS A 29 -12.01 -1.94 5.52
C CYS A 29 -13.38 -2.38 5.04
N ARG A 30 -13.50 -3.61 4.56
CA ARG A 30 -14.76 -4.19 4.10
C ARG A 30 -14.88 -5.65 4.50
N ILE A 31 -16.11 -6.09 4.71
CA ILE A 31 -16.40 -7.51 4.87
C ILE A 31 -16.76 -8.08 3.50
N THR A 32 -15.99 -9.06 3.03
CA THR A 32 -16.20 -9.76 1.75
C THR A 32 -16.17 -11.25 2.03
N ASP A 33 -17.21 -11.97 1.63
CA ASP A 33 -17.38 -13.41 1.88
C ASP A 33 -17.19 -13.80 3.36
N GLY A 34 -17.66 -12.95 4.27
CA GLY A 34 -17.52 -13.14 5.72
C GLY A 34 -16.11 -12.89 6.28
N GLN A 35 -15.16 -12.48 5.44
CA GLN A 35 -13.80 -12.12 5.85
C GLN A 35 -13.61 -10.60 5.85
N LYS A 36 -12.92 -10.10 6.87
CA LYS A 36 -12.55 -8.70 6.97
C LYS A 36 -11.29 -8.44 6.13
N LEU A 37 -11.39 -7.58 5.13
CA LEU A 37 -10.26 -7.10 4.33
C LEU A 37 -10.04 -5.62 4.62
N CYS A 38 -8.89 -5.30 5.18
CA CYS A 38 -8.48 -3.94 5.52
C CYS A 38 -7.21 -3.56 4.76
N LEU A 39 -7.25 -2.44 4.06
CA LEU A 39 -6.16 -1.88 3.28
C LEU A 39 -5.94 -0.42 3.65
N LEU A 40 -4.68 -0.02 3.65
CA LEU A 40 -4.23 1.35 3.74
C LEU A 40 -3.65 1.76 2.39
N THR A 41 -4.20 2.81 1.80
CA THR A 41 -3.96 3.13 0.40
C THR A 41 -3.57 4.58 0.19
N GLN A 42 -2.76 4.81 -0.84
CA GLN A 42 -2.52 6.11 -1.46
C GLN A 42 -2.38 5.90 -2.96
N SER A 43 -2.95 6.78 -3.77
CA SER A 43 -2.86 6.69 -5.23
C SER A 43 -2.64 8.04 -5.87
N GLN A 44 -1.96 8.04 -7.01
CA GLN A 44 -1.72 9.21 -7.84
C GLN A 44 -2.25 8.93 -9.25
N GLY A 45 -2.84 9.95 -9.86
CA GLY A 45 -3.47 9.83 -11.17
C GLY A 45 -4.51 10.91 -11.39
N ASP A 46 -5.38 10.69 -12.37
CA ASP A 46 -6.46 11.60 -12.71
C ASP A 46 -7.78 11.09 -12.13
N SER A 47 -8.27 11.81 -11.11
CA SER A 47 -9.54 11.51 -10.44
C SER A 47 -10.76 11.72 -11.33
N ARG A 48 -10.67 12.56 -12.36
CA ARG A 48 -11.76 12.83 -13.31
C ARG A 48 -11.95 11.67 -14.29
N THR A 49 -10.87 11.01 -14.66
CA THR A 49 -10.89 9.84 -15.56
C THR A 49 -10.83 8.51 -14.81
N ASN A 50 -10.74 8.57 -13.47
CA ASN A 50 -10.51 7.42 -12.60
C ASN A 50 -9.26 6.60 -12.99
N GLN A 51 -8.28 7.26 -13.64
CA GLN A 51 -7.06 6.62 -14.09
C GLN A 51 -6.00 6.70 -12.99
N ARG A 52 -5.65 5.54 -12.41
CA ARG A 52 -4.53 5.42 -11.46
C ARG A 52 -3.24 5.24 -12.26
N VAL A 53 -2.29 6.14 -12.08
CA VAL A 53 -0.95 6.05 -12.67
C VAL A 53 0.01 5.37 -11.71
N PHE A 54 -0.20 5.55 -10.40
CA PHE A 54 0.55 4.93 -9.33
C PHE A 54 -0.38 4.64 -8.15
N ALA A 55 -0.17 3.53 -7.46
CA ALA A 55 -0.83 3.27 -6.18
C ALA A 55 0.07 2.46 -5.26
N ILE A 56 -0.08 2.67 -3.96
CA ILE A 56 0.47 1.80 -2.92
C ILE A 56 -0.69 1.33 -2.03
N GLU A 57 -0.71 0.04 -1.76
CA GLU A 57 -1.66 -0.59 -0.85
C GLU A 57 -0.91 -1.44 0.16
N LEU A 58 -1.20 -1.23 1.44
CA LEU A 58 -0.62 -1.95 2.56
C LEU A 58 -1.71 -2.66 3.36
N ARG A 59 -1.40 -3.87 3.83
CA ARG A 59 -2.22 -4.61 4.78
C ARG A 59 -1.90 -4.18 6.20
N ALA A 60 -2.79 -4.52 7.13
CA ALA A 60 -2.53 -4.39 8.56
C ALA A 60 -1.19 -5.06 8.93
N PRO A 61 -0.30 -4.35 9.66
CA PRO A 61 0.98 -4.91 10.06
C PRO A 61 0.83 -6.19 10.89
N LYS A 62 1.72 -7.15 10.67
CA LYS A 62 1.87 -8.36 11.50
C LYS A 62 3.26 -8.37 12.10
N ASP A 63 3.35 -8.48 13.42
CA ASP A 63 4.61 -8.38 14.17
C ASP A 63 5.42 -7.12 13.83
N GLY A 64 4.71 -6.01 13.61
CA GLY A 64 5.27 -4.70 13.23
C GLY A 64 5.71 -4.59 11.76
N ARG A 65 5.68 -5.67 10.97
CA ARG A 65 6.01 -5.66 9.54
C ARG A 65 4.77 -5.28 8.73
N ALA A 66 4.91 -4.31 7.83
CA ALA A 66 3.86 -3.95 6.87
C ALA A 66 4.15 -4.60 5.51
N GLU A 67 3.14 -5.26 4.92
CA GLU A 67 3.23 -5.91 3.61
C GLU A 67 2.19 -5.36 2.65
N GLY A 68 2.47 -5.42 1.36
CA GLY A 68 1.55 -4.89 0.37
C GLY A 68 2.06 -4.97 -1.06
N THR A 69 1.50 -4.09 -1.89
CA THR A 69 1.82 -4.01 -3.31
C THR A 69 1.85 -2.56 -3.75
N ILE A 70 2.79 -2.22 -4.63
CA ILE A 70 2.80 -0.99 -5.40
C ILE A 70 2.37 -1.31 -6.84
N LEU A 71 1.47 -0.50 -7.40
CA LEU A 71 1.15 -0.46 -8.81
C LEU A 71 1.98 0.64 -9.46
N MET A 72 2.82 0.27 -10.41
CA MET A 72 3.61 1.18 -11.23
C MET A 72 3.07 1.23 -12.66
N PRO A 73 3.28 2.32 -13.41
CA PRO A 73 2.80 2.42 -14.79
C PRO A 73 3.58 1.51 -15.75
N PHE A 74 3.05 1.37 -16.96
CA PHE A 74 3.75 0.71 -18.07
C PHE A 74 4.91 1.54 -18.62
N GLY A 75 5.74 0.92 -19.47
CA GLY A 75 6.90 1.57 -20.09
C GLY A 75 8.15 1.59 -19.21
N LEU A 76 8.12 0.90 -18.08
CA LEU A 76 9.29 0.72 -17.21
C LEU A 76 10.16 -0.45 -17.68
N LYS A 77 11.43 -0.43 -17.29
CA LYS A 77 12.41 -1.48 -17.55
C LYS A 77 12.37 -2.52 -16.43
N LEU A 78 11.43 -3.46 -16.54
CA LEU A 78 11.10 -4.41 -15.47
C LEU A 78 12.30 -5.24 -14.98
N GLU A 79 13.23 -5.58 -15.87
CA GLU A 79 14.43 -6.38 -15.55
C GLU A 79 15.33 -5.69 -14.50
N ASN A 80 15.33 -4.36 -14.45
CA ASN A 80 16.07 -3.59 -13.46
C ASN A 80 15.33 -3.43 -12.13
N GLY A 81 14.04 -3.77 -12.10
CA GLY A 81 13.21 -3.61 -10.93
C GLY A 81 12.97 -2.14 -10.56
N ALA A 82 12.73 -1.90 -9.28
CA ALA A 82 12.52 -0.58 -8.72
C ALA A 82 13.28 -0.43 -7.40
N VAL A 83 13.51 0.80 -6.96
CA VAL A 83 14.12 1.10 -5.66
C VAL A 83 13.16 1.93 -4.82
N LEU A 84 13.22 1.74 -3.49
CA LEU A 84 12.50 2.58 -2.53
C LEU A 84 13.47 3.42 -1.74
N LYS A 85 13.07 4.66 -1.44
CA LYS A 85 13.81 5.55 -0.53
C LYS A 85 12.87 6.16 0.50
N LEU A 86 13.29 6.23 1.76
CA LEU A 86 12.61 6.99 2.81
C LEU A 86 13.42 8.23 3.13
N ASP A 87 12.84 9.41 2.91
CA ASP A 87 13.50 10.70 3.13
C ASP A 87 14.92 10.74 2.51
N GLN A 88 15.00 10.29 1.25
CA GLN A 88 16.22 10.19 0.42
C GLN A 88 17.21 9.09 0.80
N LYS A 89 16.96 8.33 1.87
CA LYS A 89 17.77 7.16 2.25
C LYS A 89 17.24 5.90 1.60
N ASP A 90 18.11 5.10 0.99
CA ASP A 90 17.71 3.86 0.33
C ASP A 90 17.11 2.86 1.33
N LEU A 91 15.98 2.27 0.95
CA LEU A 91 15.34 1.16 1.64
C LEU A 91 15.70 -0.14 0.91
N GLY A 92 16.76 -0.80 1.36
CA GLY A 92 17.19 -2.09 0.85
C GLY A 92 17.88 -2.03 -0.52
N GLN A 93 17.97 -3.18 -1.19
CA GLN A 93 18.75 -3.36 -2.43
C GLN A 93 17.91 -3.24 -3.72
N GLY A 94 16.63 -2.92 -3.61
CA GLY A 94 15.68 -2.89 -4.73
C GLY A 94 14.64 -4.00 -4.70
N LEU A 95 13.63 -3.87 -5.55
CA LEU A 95 12.41 -4.67 -5.61
C LEU A 95 12.21 -5.19 -7.04
N ARG A 96 11.55 -6.34 -7.15
CA ARG A 96 11.25 -6.99 -8.44
C ARG A 96 9.76 -6.98 -8.72
N PHE A 97 9.40 -6.64 -9.95
CA PHE A 97 8.03 -6.76 -10.43
C PHE A 97 7.61 -8.23 -10.43
N SER A 98 6.38 -8.52 -9.98
CA SER A 98 5.84 -9.89 -9.97
C SER A 98 5.07 -10.22 -11.24
N THR A 99 4.25 -9.29 -11.71
CA THR A 99 3.43 -9.42 -12.92
C THR A 99 2.89 -8.05 -13.33
N CYS A 100 2.20 -7.97 -14.47
CA CYS A 100 1.41 -6.81 -14.84
C CYS A 100 -0.05 -7.20 -15.07
N VAL A 101 -0.93 -6.27 -14.73
CA VAL A 101 -2.39 -6.33 -14.89
C VAL A 101 -2.80 -5.15 -15.79
N PRO A 102 -4.06 -5.05 -16.25
CA PRO A 102 -4.47 -3.96 -17.16
C PRO A 102 -4.21 -2.54 -16.62
N SER A 103 -4.16 -2.36 -15.30
CA SER A 103 -3.89 -1.07 -14.67
C SER A 103 -2.40 -0.73 -14.50
N GLY A 104 -1.47 -1.67 -14.71
CA GLY A 104 -0.04 -1.44 -14.52
C GLY A 104 0.72 -2.68 -14.05
N CYS A 105 1.97 -2.48 -13.64
CA CYS A 105 2.85 -3.54 -13.16
C CYS A 105 2.90 -3.57 -11.63
N LEU A 106 2.76 -4.76 -11.06
CA LEU A 106 2.70 -5.00 -9.63
C LEU A 106 4.09 -5.25 -9.06
N LEU A 107 4.38 -4.56 -7.97
CA LEU A 107 5.64 -4.60 -7.24
C LEU A 107 5.33 -4.97 -5.79
N PRO A 108 5.46 -6.26 -5.41
CA PRO A 108 5.25 -6.67 -4.02
C PRO A 108 6.26 -6.00 -3.10
N ILE A 109 5.80 -5.59 -1.92
CA ILE A 109 6.61 -4.89 -0.92
C ILE A 109 6.43 -5.50 0.46
N SER A 110 7.52 -5.48 1.23
CA SER A 110 7.55 -5.86 2.64
C SER A 110 8.48 -4.90 3.37
N PHE A 111 7.92 -4.10 4.26
CA PHE A 111 8.66 -3.20 5.12
C PHE A 111 8.91 -3.88 6.47
N PRO A 112 10.18 -4.13 6.86
CA PRO A 112 10.47 -4.62 8.20
C PRO A 112 10.06 -3.58 9.25
N THR A 113 9.85 -4.02 10.49
CA THR A 113 9.39 -3.19 11.62
C THR A 113 10.12 -1.86 11.71
N VAL A 114 11.46 -1.86 11.61
CA VAL A 114 12.26 -0.64 11.67
C VAL A 114 11.92 0.36 10.55
N ALA A 115 11.64 -0.11 9.34
CA ALA A 115 11.26 0.74 8.22
C ALA A 115 9.82 1.21 8.35
N THR A 116 8.90 0.33 8.78
CA THR A 116 7.50 0.68 9.06
C THR A 116 7.41 1.77 10.13
N ASP A 117 8.17 1.65 11.22
CA ASP A 117 8.21 2.66 12.29
C ASP A 117 8.85 3.97 11.81
N ALA A 118 9.92 3.90 11.03
CA ALA A 118 10.53 5.08 10.43
C ALA A 118 9.55 5.82 9.50
N MET A 119 8.72 5.09 8.74
CA MET A 119 7.69 5.71 7.89
C MET A 119 6.63 6.47 8.69
N LYS A 120 6.35 6.10 9.97
CA LYS A 120 5.39 6.84 10.82
C LYS A 120 5.81 8.27 11.12
N SER A 121 7.13 8.54 11.12
CA SER A 121 7.69 9.87 11.38
C SER A 121 8.41 10.49 10.18
N GLY A 122 8.54 9.75 9.08
CA GLY A 122 9.12 10.23 7.83
C GLY A 122 8.20 11.18 7.06
N LYS A 123 8.73 11.80 6.01
CA LYS A 123 7.98 12.77 5.17
C LYS A 123 7.59 12.19 3.83
N THR A 124 8.53 11.51 3.18
CA THR A 124 8.32 11.01 1.82
C THR A 124 8.95 9.64 1.65
N LEU A 125 8.13 8.69 1.19
CA LEU A 125 8.60 7.45 0.58
C LEU A 125 8.68 7.71 -0.94
N THR A 126 9.76 7.33 -1.61
CA THR A 126 9.90 7.47 -3.07
C THR A 126 10.05 6.09 -3.68
N ALA A 127 9.28 5.80 -4.72
CA ALA A 127 9.44 4.63 -5.57
C ALA A 127 10.02 5.06 -6.92
N ALA A 128 11.12 4.46 -7.36
CA ALA A 128 11.77 4.82 -8.62
C ALA A 128 12.15 3.59 -9.45
N ALA A 129 11.98 3.70 -10.76
CA ALA A 129 12.36 2.67 -11.73
C ALA A 129 12.91 3.33 -13.00
N LEU A 130 13.57 2.56 -13.86
CA LEU A 130 14.06 3.06 -15.14
C LEU A 130 12.97 2.96 -16.21
N ASN A 131 12.91 3.95 -17.10
CA ASN A 131 12.12 3.89 -18.32
C ASN A 131 12.76 2.90 -19.32
N LEU A 132 11.94 2.13 -20.03
CA LEU A 132 12.38 1.11 -20.99
C LEU A 132 13.12 1.70 -22.20
N SER A 133 12.68 2.85 -22.70
CA SER A 133 13.13 3.39 -23.99
C SER A 133 14.43 4.19 -23.88
N ASN A 134 14.64 4.91 -22.78
CA ASN A 134 15.75 5.85 -22.64
C ASN A 134 16.57 5.69 -21.35
N ASN A 135 16.18 4.78 -20.45
CA ASN A 135 16.77 4.60 -19.11
C ASN A 135 16.68 5.84 -18.19
N ASP A 136 15.78 6.79 -18.47
CA ASP A 136 15.50 7.89 -17.53
C ASP A 136 14.87 7.34 -16.25
N VAL A 137 15.15 7.99 -15.12
CA VAL A 137 14.54 7.64 -13.83
C VAL A 137 13.12 8.17 -13.80
N VAL A 138 12.16 7.27 -13.63
CA VAL A 138 10.75 7.58 -13.34
C VAL A 138 10.52 7.40 -11.84
N SER A 139 10.17 8.48 -11.14
CA SER A 139 9.99 8.48 -9.69
C SER A 139 8.60 8.94 -9.26
N PHE A 140 8.03 8.27 -8.27
CA PHE A 140 6.78 8.62 -7.60
C PHE A 140 7.06 8.92 -6.13
N ASN A 141 6.65 10.11 -5.68
CA ASN A 141 6.76 10.53 -4.29
C ASN A 141 5.46 10.25 -3.56
N ILE A 142 5.51 9.34 -2.60
CA ILE A 142 4.42 8.97 -1.70
C ILE A 142 4.55 9.81 -0.44
N ALA A 143 3.60 10.72 -0.22
CA ALA A 143 3.59 11.55 0.98
C ALA A 143 3.25 10.71 2.21
N LEU A 144 3.95 10.90 3.33
CA LEU A 144 3.73 10.16 4.57
C LEU A 144 2.88 10.93 5.58
N SER A 145 2.30 12.08 5.17
CA SER A 145 1.37 12.84 6.00
C SER A 145 0.16 11.98 6.36
N GLY A 146 -0.05 11.75 7.66
CA GLY A 146 -1.14 10.93 8.17
C GLY A 146 -0.87 9.41 8.17
N PHE A 147 0.28 8.94 7.66
CA PHE A 147 0.59 7.50 7.59
C PHE A 147 0.54 6.80 8.95
N GLY A 148 1.19 7.38 9.97
CA GLY A 148 1.24 6.78 11.31
C GLY A 148 -0.14 6.52 11.92
N PRO A 149 -0.98 7.56 12.10
CA PRO A 149 -2.34 7.41 12.61
C PRO A 149 -3.20 6.45 11.76
N ALA A 150 -3.06 6.51 10.43
CA ALA A 150 -3.79 5.63 9.52
C ALA A 150 -3.40 4.15 9.69
N LEU A 151 -2.11 3.86 9.85
CA LEU A 151 -1.61 2.50 10.06
C LEU A 151 -2.05 1.94 11.42
N ASP A 152 -2.03 2.78 12.46
CA ASP A 152 -2.52 2.38 13.79
C ASP A 152 -4.03 2.09 13.75
N ARG A 153 -4.80 2.92 13.03
CA ARG A 153 -6.23 2.67 12.80
C ARG A 153 -6.49 1.39 12.01
N LEU A 154 -5.73 1.17 10.94
CA LEU A 154 -5.80 -0.04 10.13
C LEU A 154 -5.61 -1.30 10.98
N ALA A 155 -4.61 -1.28 11.87
CA ALA A 155 -4.34 -2.39 12.78
C ALA A 155 -5.50 -2.63 13.78
N GLN A 156 -6.11 -1.57 14.30
CA GLN A 156 -7.28 -1.68 15.17
C GLN A 156 -8.49 -2.29 14.44
N LEU A 157 -8.72 -1.89 13.19
CA LEU A 157 -9.85 -2.37 12.42
C LEU A 157 -9.66 -3.80 11.93
N ALA A 158 -8.43 -4.20 11.59
CA ALA A 158 -8.15 -5.53 11.06
C ALA A 158 -8.20 -6.65 12.11
N ASN A 159 -8.04 -6.30 13.39
CA ASN A 159 -8.16 -7.24 14.51
C ASN A 159 -9.63 -7.57 14.86
#